data_AF-A0A226I4N2-F1
#
_entry.id   AF-A0A226I4N2-F1
#
_cell.length_a   1.000
_cell.length_b   1.000
_cell.length_c   1.000
_cell.angle_alpha   90.00
_cell.angle_beta   90.00
_cell.angle_gamma   90.00
#
_symmetry.space_group_name_H-M   'P 1'
#
loop_
_entity.id
_entity.type
_entity.pdbx_description
1 polymer ?
#
loop_
_entity_poly.entity_id
_entity_poly.type
_entity_poly.pdbx_seq_one_letter_code
_entity_poly.pdbx_strand_id
1 'polypeptide(L)' 'MKNISKANVGQFKIEAYDIKIGDKILITGPSTGAQEMIIDEMFVNDLEAEKATKGDDCTFKLPFRIRMSDKLYKIVEA' A
#
# COMPACT_ATOMS: atom_id res chain seq x y z
N MET A 1 14.29 -22.63 1.92
CA MET A 1 13.06 -22.47 1.11
C MET A 1 12.29 -21.27 1.66
N LYS A 2 12.28 -20.13 0.96
CA LYS A 2 11.52 -18.94 1.36
C LYS A 2 10.06 -19.19 0.96
N ASN A 3 9.20 -19.47 1.94
CA ASN A 3 7.79 -19.74 1.71
C ASN A 3 7.11 -18.39 1.38
N ILE A 4 6.92 -18.09 0.09
CA ILE A 4 6.20 -16.90 -0.34
C ILE A 4 4.72 -17.24 -0.16
N SER A 5 4.14 -16.83 0.97
CA SER A 5 2.70 -16.77 1.12
C SER A 5 2.12 -16.08 -0.11
N LYS A 6 1.07 -16.66 -0.73
CA LYS A 6 0.41 -16.05 -1.90
C LYS A 6 0.22 -14.56 -1.63
N ALA A 7 0.85 -13.72 -2.46
CA ALA A 7 0.76 -12.28 -2.32
C ALA A 7 -0.72 -11.88 -2.35
N ASN A 8 -1.15 -11.11 -1.35
CA ASN A 8 -2.49 -10.50 -1.41
C ASN A 8 -2.36 -9.17 -2.17
N VAL A 9 -3.43 -8.74 -2.82
CA VAL A 9 -3.50 -7.38 -3.38
C VAL A 9 -4.22 -6.51 -2.36
N GLY A 10 -3.57 -5.43 -1.94
CA GLY A 10 -4.23 -4.38 -1.17
C GLY A 10 -4.80 -3.33 -2.11
N GLN A 11 -6.01 -2.87 -1.84
CA GLN A 11 -6.64 -1.75 -2.56
C GLN A 11 -6.91 -0.62 -1.56
N PHE A 12 -6.48 0.58 -1.91
CA PHE A 12 -6.66 1.77 -1.08
C PHE A 12 -7.05 2.96 -1.94
N LYS A 13 -7.96 3.78 -1.44
CA LYS A 13 -8.23 5.11 -1.99
C LYS A 13 -7.28 6.13 -1.38
N ILE A 14 -6.64 6.95 -2.20
CA ILE A 14 -5.76 8.00 -1.71
C ILE A 14 -6.59 9.20 -1.26
N GLU A 15 -6.65 9.43 0.05
CA GLU A 15 -7.44 10.53 0.63
C GLU A 15 -6.64 11.83 0.78
N ALA A 16 -5.31 11.74 0.89
CA ALA A 16 -4.40 12.88 1.02
C ALA A 16 -2.97 12.52 0.58
N TYR A 17 -2.18 13.55 0.25
CA TYR A 17 -0.82 13.44 -0.28
C TYR A 17 -0.72 12.61 -1.57
N ASP A 18 0.49 12.51 -2.11
CA ASP A 18 0.84 11.55 -3.14
C ASP A 18 1.66 10.39 -2.54
N ILE A 19 1.52 9.22 -3.16
CA ILE A 19 2.44 8.09 -2.98
C ILE A 19 3.09 7.77 -4.32
N LYS A 20 4.34 7.31 -4.26
CA LYS A 20 5.15 6.95 -5.42
C LYS A 20 5.89 5.64 -5.17
N ILE A 21 6.31 4.99 -6.25
CA ILE A 21 7.28 3.88 -6.16
C ILE A 21 8.51 4.36 -5.39
N GLY A 22 8.99 3.54 -4.47
CA GLY A 22 10.09 3.86 -3.56
C GLY A 22 9.69 4.54 -2.25
N ASP A 23 8.44 5.05 -2.12
CA ASP A 23 7.98 5.60 -0.85
C ASP A 23 7.84 4.50 0.21
N LYS A 24 8.21 4.83 1.45
CA LYS A 24 7.94 4.01 2.62
C LYS A 24 6.52 4.29 3.13
N ILE A 25 5.74 3.24 3.31
CA ILE A 25 4.35 3.30 3.78
C ILE A 25 4.17 2.50 5.06
N LEU A 26 3.15 2.87 5.83
CA LEU A 26 2.60 2.16 6.98
C LEU A 26 1.17 1.73 6.67
N ILE A 27 0.90 0.43 6.76
CA ILE A 27 -0.46 -0.12 6.79
C ILE A 27 -0.76 -0.53 8.22
N THR A 28 -1.86 -0.02 8.79
CA THR A 28 -2.22 -0.29 10.18
C THR A 28 -3.70 -0.53 10.40
N GLY A 29 -4.03 -1.45 11.30
CA GLY A 29 -5.40 -1.70 11.75
C GLY A 29 -5.49 -2.72 12.87
N PRO A 30 -6.68 -2.91 13.47
CA PRO A 30 -6.84 -3.66 14.71
C PRO A 30 -6.33 -5.11 14.65
N SER A 31 -6.51 -5.79 13.51
CA SER A 31 -6.07 -7.18 13.31
C SER A 31 -4.70 -7.30 12.64
N THR A 32 -4.31 -6.29 11.87
CA THR A 32 -3.08 -6.30 11.06
C THR A 32 -1.88 -5.82 11.90
N GLY A 33 -2.14 -5.07 12.98
CA GLY A 33 -1.10 -4.37 13.72
C GLY A 33 -0.56 -3.23 12.88
N ALA A 34 0.75 -2.98 12.97
CA ALA A 34 1.47 -2.01 12.15
C ALA A 34 2.46 -2.75 11.24
N GLN A 35 2.34 -2.55 9.93
CA GLN A 35 3.23 -3.14 8.93
C GLN A 35 3.80 -2.05 8.03
N GLU A 36 5.12 -1.99 7.93
CA GLU A 36 5.81 -1.05 7.06
C GLU A 36 6.36 -1.75 5.82
N MET A 37 6.35 -1.06 4.68
CA MET A 37 6.97 -1.56 3.45
C MET A 37 7.34 -0.43 2.49
N ILE A 38 8.16 -0.76 1.50
CA ILE A 38 8.43 0.09 0.34
C ILE A 38 7.46 -0.30 -0.79
N ILE A 39 6.96 0.68 -1.53
CA ILE A 39 6.17 0.44 -2.74
C ILE A 39 7.12 0.11 -3.89
N ASP A 40 7.14 -1.14 -4.35
CA ASP A 40 7.99 -1.57 -5.47
C ASP A 40 7.26 -1.52 -6.83
N GLU A 41 5.96 -1.84 -6.83
CA GLU A 41 5.07 -1.83 -8.00
C GLU A 41 3.68 -1.41 -7.55
N MET A 42 2.95 -0.65 -8.36
CA MET A 42 1.54 -0.35 -8.10
C MET A 42 0.74 -0.14 -9.39
N PHE A 43 -0.57 -0.32 -9.27
CA PHE A 43 -1.55 0.09 -10.26
C PHE A 43 -2.38 1.24 -9.69
N VAL A 44 -2.70 2.21 -10.53
CA VAL A 44 -3.52 3.36 -10.22
C VAL A 44 -4.67 3.38 -11.22
N ASN A 45 -5.90 3.27 -10.73
CA ASN A 45 -7.10 3.13 -11.55
C ASN A 45 -6.95 2.03 -12.63
N ASP A 46 -6.51 0.85 -12.19
CA ASP A 46 -6.29 -0.37 -13.00
C ASP A 46 -5.17 -0.30 -14.06
N LEU A 47 -4.32 0.73 -14.02
CA LEU A 47 -3.16 0.87 -14.91
C LEU A 47 -1.85 0.95 -14.13
N GLU A 48 -0.77 0.35 -14.65
CA GLU A 48 0.57 0.51 -14.07
C GLU A 48 0.95 2.00 -14.06
N ALA A 49 1.36 2.49 -12.89
CA ALA A 49 1.73 3.89 -12.73
C ALA A 49 2.75 4.08 -11.59
N GLU A 50 3.58 5.11 -11.73
CA GLU A 50 4.62 5.42 -10.74
C GLU A 50 4.16 6.35 -9.61
N LYS A 51 2.97 6.96 -9.75
CA LYS A 51 2.42 7.93 -8.80
C LYS A 51 0.90 7.79 -8.68
N ALA A 52 0.39 7.78 -7.44
CA ALA A 52 -1.03 7.92 -7.12
C ALA A 52 -1.28 9.24 -6.36
N THR A 53 -2.39 9.90 -6.64
CA THR A 53 -2.75 11.19 -6.06
C THR A 53 -4.12 11.15 -5.39
N LYS A 54 -4.45 12.19 -4.61
CA LYS A 54 -5.74 12.29 -3.94
C LYS A 54 -6.90 12.06 -4.91
N GLY A 55 -7.75 11.09 -4.57
CA GLY A 55 -8.92 10.69 -5.35
C GLY A 55 -8.72 9.38 -6.11
N ASP A 56 -7.48 8.97 -6.37
CA ASP A 56 -7.17 7.74 -7.09
C ASP A 56 -7.41 6.50 -6.23
N ASP A 57 -7.81 5.41 -6.88
CA ASP A 57 -7.73 4.06 -6.33
C ASP A 57 -6.38 3.44 -6.71
N CYS A 58 -5.64 2.97 -5.72
CA CYS A 58 -4.36 2.31 -5.92
C CYS A 58 -4.40 0.87 -5.43
N THR A 59 -3.66 0.00 -6.12
CA THR A 59 -3.42 -1.38 -5.68
C THR A 59 -1.95 -1.74 -5.74
N PHE A 60 -1.51 -2.58 -4.82
CA PHE A 60 -0.15 -3.13 -4.81
C PHE A 60 -0.11 -4.46 -4.05
N LYS A 61 0.92 -5.26 -4.34
CA LYS A 61 1.11 -6.58 -3.72
C LYS A 61 1.55 -6.40 -2.27
N LEU A 62 0.93 -7.17 -1.37
CA LEU A 62 1.20 -7.19 0.06
C LEU A 62 1.69 -8.58 0.49
N PRO A 63 2.76 -8.67 1.32
CA PRO A 63 3.24 -9.93 1.88
C PRO A 63 2.39 -10.40 3.09
N PHE A 64 1.34 -9.67 3.44
CA PHE A 64 0.41 -9.96 4.53
C PHE A 64 -1.03 -9.74 4.09
N ARG A 65 -1.99 -10.12 4.94
CA ARG A 65 -3.43 -9.97 4.67
C ARG A 65 -3.95 -8.72 5.38
N ILE A 66 -4.66 -7.85 4.67
CA ILE A 66 -5.32 -6.66 5.23
C ILE A 66 -6.83 -6.85 5.42
N ARG A 67 -7.50 -5.89 6.07
CA ARG A 67 -8.97 -5.78 6.21
C ARG A 67 -9.45 -4.42 5.73
N MET A 68 -10.76 -4.29 5.48
CA MET A 68 -11.39 -3.03 5.04
C MET A 68 -11.13 -1.85 5.98
N SER A 69 -10.92 -2.09 7.28
CA SER A 69 -10.66 -1.04 8.27
C SER A 69 -9.20 -0.59 8.33
N ASP A 70 -8.30 -1.27 7.63
CA ASP A 70 -6.88 -0.93 7.66
C ASP A 70 -6.66 0.40 6.93
N LYS A 71 -5.75 1.21 7.46
CA LYS A 71 -5.41 2.53 6.94
C LYS A 71 -4.00 2.51 6.36
N LEU A 72 -3.84 3.28 5.30
CA LEU A 72 -2.55 3.53 4.64
C LEU A 72 -2.05 4.93 5.00
N TYR A 73 -0.79 5.02 5.42
CA TYR A 73 -0.08 6.27 5.65
C TYR A 73 1.25 6.27 4.91
N LYS A 74 1.62 7.40 4.32
CA LYS A 74 2.99 7.65 3.87
C LYS A 74 3.85 8.03 5.08
N ILE A 75 4.99 7.35 5.25
CA ILE A 75 5.99 7.76 6.22
C ILE A 75 6.83 8.85 5.58
N VAL A 76 6.93 10.00 6.25
CA VAL A 76 7.74 11.13 5.80
C VAL A 76 8.87 11.29 6.81
N GLU A 77 10.11 11.26 6.33
CA GLU A 77 11.28 11.56 7.17
C GLU A 77 11.29 13.06 7.51
N ALA A 78 11.78 13.38 8.71
CA ALA A 78 11.86 14.75 9.23
C ALA A 78 13.16 15.44 8.83
#